data_AF-A0A2I0CX26-F1
#
_entry.id   AF-A0A2I0CX26-F1
#
_cell.length_a   1.000
_cell.length_b   1.000
_cell.length_c   1.000
_cell.angle_alpha   90.00
_cell.angle_beta   90.00
_cell.angle_gamma   90.00
#
_symmetry.space_group_name_H-M   'P 1'
#
loop_
_entity.id
_entity.type
_entity.pdbx_description
1 polymer ?
#
loop_
_entity_poly.entity_id
_entity_poly.type
_entity_poly.pdbx_seq_one_letter_code
_entity_poly.pdbx_strand_id
1 'polypeptide(L)'
;MGPPTNLQETLFSALDGLTEWVLVLEPDGTVVWSNRTFNEFMGYDDVPGYRRSLRLFFPAFADELLSEIRDFSAPGLYHSMVTKTLLGKDRVKHVIRFTMVPRYDKDGNIGGALVYGLDITDLVEMEQFKRDAYAQIEKNIEQFAILGDHLRNPLTAIIGLSDLLEDRKTAGKIHTLATEIDDIITRIDKGWIESEKVRTIIRKYYDIGAAGTRELVARAIHEHYLENEKNASQTMETNTSMVPWNELPNRLKDSNVRQAENIWKMLHRIHCTIALSSGDKEPLFVFSGNEVELLAEMEHERWVDERVKKGWVYVGNRDDMQKIHDCILPWADLSDTQRMKDRNAVRALPAILAKVYLKIVRV
;
A
#
# COMPACT_ATOMS: atom_id res chain seq x y z
N MET A 1 -39.36 -18.95 -13.36
CA MET A 1 -39.44 -18.47 -11.96
C MET A 1 -39.54 -16.95 -12.03
N GLY A 2 -40.67 -16.37 -11.65
CA GLY A 2 -40.83 -14.91 -11.61
C GLY A 2 -39.94 -14.28 -10.53
N PRO A 3 -39.64 -12.97 -10.63
CA PRO A 3 -38.89 -12.28 -9.59
C PRO A 3 -39.62 -12.40 -8.23
N PRO A 4 -38.89 -12.59 -7.12
CA PRO A 4 -39.51 -12.77 -5.81
C PRO A 4 -40.34 -11.55 -5.41
N THR A 5 -41.50 -11.80 -4.80
CA THR A 5 -42.60 -10.85 -4.59
C THR A 5 -42.32 -9.75 -3.55
N ASN A 6 -41.09 -9.56 -3.07
CA ASN A 6 -40.71 -8.30 -2.40
C ASN A 6 -39.18 -8.09 -2.41
N LEU A 7 -38.68 -7.47 -3.48
CA LEU A 7 -37.25 -7.18 -3.65
C LEU A 7 -36.66 -6.40 -2.47
N GLN A 8 -37.45 -5.51 -1.85
CA GLN A 8 -37.04 -4.72 -0.69
C GLN A 8 -36.80 -5.59 0.55
N GLU A 9 -37.69 -6.52 0.88
CA GLU A 9 -37.52 -7.43 2.02
C GLU A 9 -36.30 -8.33 1.84
N THR A 10 -36.08 -8.79 0.60
CA THR A 10 -34.91 -9.63 0.27
C THR A 10 -33.60 -8.84 0.44
N LEU A 11 -33.58 -7.56 0.00
CA LEU A 11 -32.42 -6.68 0.17
C LEU A 11 -32.15 -6.35 1.64
N PHE A 12 -33.17 -6.00 2.42
CA PHE A 12 -33.00 -5.71 3.84
C PHE A 12 -32.54 -6.95 4.61
N SER A 13 -33.09 -8.13 4.32
CA SER A 13 -32.63 -9.38 4.92
C SER A 13 -31.17 -9.69 4.58
N ALA A 14 -30.72 -9.40 3.35
CA ALA A 14 -29.33 -9.57 2.98
C ALA A 14 -28.39 -8.57 3.68
N LEU A 15 -28.80 -7.30 3.79
CA LEU A 15 -28.04 -6.27 4.52
C LEU A 15 -28.00 -6.54 6.02
N ASP A 16 -29.04 -7.16 6.58
CA ASP A 16 -29.11 -7.50 7.99
C ASP A 16 -28.14 -8.61 8.40
N GLY A 17 -27.85 -9.53 7.48
CA GLY A 17 -26.87 -10.60 7.67
C GLY A 17 -25.41 -10.18 7.53
N LEU A 18 -25.14 -8.90 7.23
CA LEU A 18 -23.77 -8.39 7.11
C LEU A 18 -23.11 -8.20 8.47
N THR A 19 -21.81 -8.48 8.52
CA THR A 19 -20.96 -8.28 9.70
C THR A 19 -20.50 -6.84 9.88
N GLU A 20 -20.59 -6.02 8.83
CA GLU A 20 -20.38 -4.58 8.91
C GLU A 20 -21.63 -3.88 9.43
N TRP A 21 -21.47 -2.71 10.04
CA TRP A 21 -22.62 -1.87 10.40
C TRP A 21 -23.22 -1.29 9.14
N VAL A 22 -24.54 -1.29 9.06
CA VAL A 22 -25.26 -0.66 7.97
C VAL A 22 -26.37 0.19 8.58
N LEU A 23 -26.42 1.47 8.20
CA LEU A 23 -27.48 2.40 8.59
C LEU A 23 -28.03 3.11 7.36
N VAL A 24 -29.34 3.32 7.34
CA VAL A 24 -30.01 4.17 6.35
C VAL A 24 -30.47 5.43 7.07
N LEU A 25 -30.02 6.57 6.56
CA LEU A 25 -30.31 7.91 7.08
C LEU A 25 -31.18 8.69 6.09
N GLU A 26 -32.08 9.49 6.63
CA GLU A 26 -32.72 10.60 5.93
C GLU A 26 -31.85 11.86 5.94
N PRO A 27 -32.14 12.88 5.10
CA PRO A 27 -31.32 14.10 4.98
C PRO A 27 -31.15 14.89 6.28
N ASP A 28 -32.09 14.74 7.22
CA ASP A 28 -32.07 15.38 8.54
C ASP A 28 -31.26 14.59 9.59
N GLY A 29 -30.68 13.44 9.19
CA GLY A 29 -29.97 12.51 10.07
C GLY A 29 -30.88 11.58 10.86
N THR A 30 -32.13 11.41 10.47
CA THR A 30 -32.98 10.37 11.03
C THR A 30 -32.54 9.01 10.51
N VAL A 31 -32.09 8.13 11.40
CA VAL A 31 -31.87 6.70 11.13
C VAL A 31 -33.23 6.05 10.95
N VAL A 32 -33.54 5.62 9.73
CA VAL A 32 -34.79 4.93 9.38
C VAL A 32 -34.66 3.41 9.39
N TRP A 33 -33.43 2.91 9.29
CA TRP A 33 -33.12 1.49 9.39
C TRP A 33 -31.65 1.30 9.78
N SER A 34 -31.37 0.26 10.56
CA SER A 34 -30.02 -0.19 10.87
C SER A 34 -29.99 -1.70 11.04
N ASN A 35 -28.89 -2.33 10.64
CA ASN A 35 -28.77 -3.78 10.74
C ASN A 35 -28.57 -4.27 12.18
N ARG A 36 -28.83 -5.55 12.36
CA ARG A 36 -28.66 -6.28 13.62
C ARG A 36 -27.29 -6.06 14.25
N THR A 37 -26.21 -6.18 13.47
CA THR A 37 -24.84 -6.01 13.98
C THR A 37 -24.63 -4.64 14.62
N PHE A 38 -25.12 -3.56 13.99
CA PHE A 38 -25.07 -2.22 14.58
C PHE A 38 -25.91 -2.12 15.85
N ASN A 39 -27.14 -2.65 15.82
CA ASN A 39 -28.06 -2.61 16.95
C ASN A 39 -27.49 -3.34 18.18
N GLU A 40 -26.92 -4.53 17.98
CA GLU A 40 -26.25 -5.32 19.01
C GLU A 40 -25.08 -4.55 19.65
N PHE A 41 -24.23 -3.93 18.82
CA PHE A 41 -23.10 -3.13 19.30
C PHE A 41 -23.56 -1.94 20.15
N MET A 42 -24.57 -1.20 19.67
CA MET A 42 -25.12 -0.05 20.38
C MET A 42 -26.00 -0.44 21.59
N GLY A 43 -26.27 -1.73 21.76
CA GLY A 43 -27.05 -2.26 22.87
C GLY A 43 -28.55 -1.97 22.77
N TYR A 44 -29.08 -1.83 21.55
CA TYR A 44 -30.50 -1.67 21.31
C TYR A 44 -31.12 -2.99 20.84
N ASP A 45 -32.27 -3.33 21.42
CA ASP A 45 -33.09 -4.43 20.91
C ASP A 45 -33.62 -4.05 19.52
N ASP A 46 -33.63 -5.03 18.62
CA ASP A 46 -34.08 -4.88 17.24
C ASP A 46 -35.57 -4.51 17.22
N VAL A 47 -35.88 -3.23 16.97
CA VAL A 47 -37.27 -2.76 16.87
C VAL A 47 -37.56 -2.38 15.42
N PRO A 48 -38.36 -3.16 14.68
CA PRO A 48 -38.75 -2.83 13.32
C PRO A 48 -39.44 -1.46 13.26
N GLY A 49 -38.99 -0.59 12.34
CA GLY A 49 -39.64 0.70 12.04
C GLY A 49 -39.29 1.87 12.97
N TYR A 50 -38.24 1.77 13.78
CA TYR A 50 -37.90 2.81 14.75
C TYR A 50 -37.06 3.94 14.12
N ARG A 51 -37.65 5.13 13.99
CA ARG A 51 -36.94 6.36 13.57
C ARG A 51 -36.18 6.97 14.75
N ARG A 52 -34.86 7.10 14.66
CA ARG A 52 -34.02 7.72 15.71
C ARG A 52 -33.09 8.76 15.13
N SER A 53 -32.83 9.82 15.89
CA SER A 53 -31.79 10.78 15.50
C SER A 53 -30.42 10.13 15.57
N LEU A 54 -29.60 10.34 14.55
CA LEU A 54 -28.17 9.97 14.52
C LEU A 54 -27.43 10.47 15.78
N ARG A 55 -27.84 11.62 16.34
CA ARG A 55 -27.27 12.21 17.56
C ARG A 55 -27.37 11.31 18.79
N LEU A 56 -28.36 10.41 18.84
CA LEU A 56 -28.49 9.46 19.95
C LEU A 56 -27.38 8.40 19.93
N PHE A 57 -26.94 8.03 18.73
CA PHE A 57 -25.88 7.04 18.53
C PHE A 57 -24.50 7.69 18.60
N PHE A 58 -24.37 8.89 18.03
CA PHE A 58 -23.10 9.55 17.79
C PHE A 58 -23.10 11.02 18.25
N PRO A 59 -23.36 11.31 19.54
CA PRO A 59 -23.56 12.69 20.00
C PRO A 59 -22.34 13.59 19.78
N ALA A 60 -21.13 13.03 19.83
CA ALA A 60 -19.89 13.78 19.71
C ALA A 60 -19.53 14.20 18.27
N PHE A 61 -20.09 13.56 17.24
CA PHE A 61 -19.73 13.82 15.84
C PHE A 61 -20.93 13.82 14.87
N ALA A 62 -22.16 13.82 15.38
CA ALA A 62 -23.36 13.87 14.56
C ALA A 62 -23.46 15.18 13.74
N ASP A 63 -23.00 16.32 14.27
CA ASP A 63 -23.00 17.59 13.53
C ASP A 63 -22.07 17.56 12.31
N GLU A 64 -20.91 16.92 12.47
CA GLU A 64 -19.93 16.70 11.41
C GLU A 64 -20.52 15.80 10.31
N LEU A 65 -21.09 14.64 10.68
CA LEU A 65 -21.74 13.73 9.73
C LEU A 65 -22.93 14.38 9.00
N LEU A 66 -23.72 15.18 9.72
CA LEU A 66 -24.83 15.92 9.12
C LEU A 66 -24.36 16.99 8.14
N SER A 67 -23.18 17.59 8.36
CA SER A 67 -22.57 18.50 7.38
C SER A 67 -22.18 17.73 6.12
N GLU A 68 -21.51 16.58 6.27
CA GLU A 68 -21.12 15.76 5.12
C GLU A 68 -22.32 15.34 4.26
N ILE A 69 -23.45 14.98 4.89
CA ILE A 69 -24.69 14.66 4.17
C ILE A 69 -25.23 15.85 3.38
N ARG A 70 -25.15 17.07 3.93
CA ARG A 70 -25.59 18.30 3.25
C ARG A 70 -24.66 18.72 2.12
N ASP A 71 -23.37 18.43 2.26
CA ASP A 71 -22.33 18.81 1.31
C ASP A 71 -22.25 17.89 0.08
N PHE A 72 -23.05 16.81 0.03
CA PHE A 72 -23.19 15.92 -1.12
C PHE A 72 -23.72 16.68 -2.36
N SER A 73 -22.82 17.30 -3.12
CA SER A 73 -23.16 18.12 -4.28
C SER A 73 -22.81 17.38 -5.58
N ALA A 74 -23.85 16.95 -6.31
CA ALA A 74 -23.86 16.27 -7.61
C ALA A 74 -23.66 14.74 -7.65
N PRO A 75 -24.29 14.03 -8.61
CA PRO A 75 -24.14 12.59 -8.80
C PRO A 75 -22.71 12.25 -9.26
N GLY A 76 -21.94 11.73 -8.32
CA GLY A 76 -20.54 11.34 -8.45
C GLY A 76 -20.13 10.63 -7.17
N LEU A 77 -19.17 9.71 -7.25
CA LEU A 77 -18.87 8.69 -6.25
C LEU A 77 -18.29 9.27 -4.93
N TYR A 78 -19.07 10.01 -4.14
CA TYR A 78 -18.65 10.51 -2.84
C TYR A 78 -18.61 9.37 -1.83
N HIS A 79 -17.40 9.00 -1.42
CA HIS A 79 -17.13 8.17 -0.24
C HIS A 79 -16.44 9.08 0.77
N SER A 80 -17.16 9.60 1.76
CA SER A 80 -16.47 10.15 2.93
C SER A 80 -16.04 8.98 3.80
N MET A 81 -14.71 8.80 3.93
CA MET A 81 -14.13 7.80 4.80
C MET A 81 -13.63 8.48 6.07
N VAL A 82 -14.37 8.30 7.17
CA VAL A 82 -14.04 8.92 8.45
C VAL A 82 -13.79 7.85 9.49
N THR A 83 -12.62 7.89 10.12
CA THR A 83 -12.29 6.98 11.22
C THR A 83 -12.64 7.66 12.54
N LYS A 84 -13.46 7.01 13.38
CA LYS A 84 -13.84 7.51 14.70
C LYS A 84 -13.61 6.44 15.76
N THR A 85 -13.16 6.86 16.93
CA THR A 85 -13.10 5.99 18.12
C THR A 85 -14.43 6.04 18.84
N LEU A 86 -15.05 4.89 19.03
CA LEU A 86 -16.30 4.70 19.75
C LEU A 86 -16.08 3.86 21.00
N LEU A 87 -16.95 4.03 21.98
CA LEU A 87 -16.98 3.19 23.16
C LEU A 87 -18.07 2.15 22.96
N GLY A 88 -17.69 0.88 22.93
CA GLY A 88 -18.63 -0.24 22.90
C GLY A 88 -19.41 -0.37 24.22
N LYS A 89 -20.45 -1.21 24.21
CA LYS A 89 -21.26 -1.50 25.41
C LYS A 89 -20.44 -2.10 26.55
N ASP A 90 -19.38 -2.81 26.21
CA ASP A 90 -18.37 -3.40 27.11
C ASP A 90 -17.38 -2.37 27.69
N ARG A 91 -17.51 -1.09 27.32
CA ARG A 91 -16.57 0.00 27.64
C ARG A 91 -15.19 -0.17 27.02
N VAL A 92 -15.06 -1.02 26.00
CA VAL A 92 -13.85 -1.12 25.19
C VAL A 92 -13.92 -0.08 24.09
N LYS A 93 -12.77 0.51 23.75
CA LYS A 93 -12.68 1.48 22.66
C LYS A 93 -12.55 0.72 21.34
N HIS A 94 -13.44 1.00 20.41
CA HIS A 94 -13.40 0.48 19.06
C HIS A 94 -13.07 1.60 18.07
N VAL A 95 -12.24 1.31 17.08
CA VAL A 95 -11.94 2.23 15.98
C VAL A 95 -12.79 1.83 14.79
N ILE A 96 -13.81 2.63 14.48
CA ILE A 96 -14.75 2.36 13.41
C ILE A 96 -14.45 3.26 12.21
N ARG A 97 -14.31 2.63 11.06
CA ARG A 97 -14.17 3.31 9.77
C ARG A 97 -15.53 3.42 9.10
N PHE A 98 -16.04 4.65 9.04
CA PHE A 98 -17.31 4.95 8.40
C PHE A 98 -17.12 5.20 6.91
N THR A 99 -18.09 4.76 6.11
CA THR A 99 -18.20 5.06 4.69
C THR A 99 -19.64 5.48 4.41
N MET A 100 -19.84 6.71 3.96
CA MET A 100 -21.17 7.21 3.62
C MET A 100 -21.37 7.26 2.11
N VAL A 101 -22.51 6.77 1.65
CA VAL A 101 -22.92 6.76 0.24
C VAL A 101 -24.23 7.55 0.11
N PRO A 102 -24.29 8.61 -0.72
CA PRO A 102 -25.50 9.39 -0.89
C PRO A 102 -26.61 8.56 -1.53
N ARG A 103 -27.84 8.78 -1.07
CA ARG A 103 -29.06 8.25 -1.69
C ARG A 103 -29.78 9.38 -2.38
N TYR A 104 -30.23 9.13 -3.61
CA TYR A 104 -31.00 10.10 -4.37
C TYR A 104 -32.45 9.66 -4.49
N ASP A 105 -33.37 10.62 -4.47
CA ASP A 105 -34.77 10.38 -4.82
C ASP A 105 -34.97 10.28 -6.34
N LYS A 106 -36.22 10.09 -6.79
CA LYS A 106 -36.56 9.96 -8.21
C LYS A 106 -36.29 11.23 -9.02
N ASP A 107 -36.22 12.38 -8.35
CA ASP A 107 -36.01 13.70 -8.94
C ASP A 107 -34.53 14.10 -8.92
N GLY A 108 -33.65 13.24 -8.39
CA GLY A 108 -32.20 13.46 -8.31
C GLY A 108 -31.75 14.28 -7.11
N ASN A 109 -32.64 14.59 -6.16
CA ASN A 109 -32.27 15.27 -4.91
C ASN A 109 -31.73 14.26 -3.90
N ILE A 110 -30.97 14.74 -2.92
CA ILE A 110 -30.44 13.91 -1.83
C ILE A 110 -31.63 13.44 -0.96
N GLY A 111 -31.98 12.17 -1.10
CA GLY A 111 -32.98 11.48 -0.28
C GLY A 111 -32.40 10.91 1.01
N GLY A 112 -31.11 11.11 1.29
CA GLY A 112 -30.44 10.68 2.52
C GLY A 112 -29.08 10.02 2.26
N ALA A 113 -28.66 9.12 3.15
CA ALA A 113 -27.38 8.42 3.05
C ALA A 113 -27.47 6.96 3.50
N LEU A 114 -26.68 6.09 2.88
CA LEU A 114 -26.37 4.75 3.37
C LEU A 114 -25.00 4.80 4.03
N VAL A 115 -24.91 4.40 5.29
CA VAL A 115 -23.69 4.46 6.10
C VAL A 115 -23.23 3.05 6.40
N TYR A 116 -21.97 2.78 6.08
CA TYR A 116 -21.28 1.56 6.46
C TYR A 116 -20.28 1.86 7.58
N GLY A 117 -20.20 0.99 8.58
CA GLY A 117 -19.20 1.07 9.64
C GLY A 117 -18.42 -0.24 9.71
N LEU A 118 -17.11 -0.19 9.53
CA LEU A 118 -16.22 -1.34 9.71
C LEU A 118 -15.37 -1.15 10.97
N ASP A 119 -15.41 -2.11 11.87
CA ASP A 119 -14.48 -2.16 13.00
C ASP A 119 -13.07 -2.52 12.51
N ILE A 120 -12.12 -1.62 12.74
CA ILE A 120 -10.71 -1.77 12.38
C ILE A 120 -9.80 -1.68 13.62
N THR A 121 -10.34 -1.91 14.82
CA THR A 121 -9.60 -1.84 16.08
C THR A 121 -8.36 -2.72 16.05
N ASP A 122 -8.52 -4.01 15.77
CA ASP A 122 -7.41 -4.98 15.68
C ASP A 122 -6.36 -4.55 14.65
N LEU A 123 -6.80 -3.97 13.53
CA LEU A 123 -5.90 -3.51 12.48
C LEU A 123 -5.05 -2.35 12.97
N VAL A 124 -5.66 -1.35 13.60
CA VAL A 124 -4.98 -0.16 14.13
C VAL A 124 -4.08 -0.53 15.31
N GLU A 125 -4.56 -1.37 16.23
CA GLU A 125 -3.75 -1.84 17.37
C GLU A 125 -2.55 -2.65 16.92
N MET A 126 -2.72 -3.54 15.94
CA MET A 126 -1.61 -4.31 15.39
C MET A 126 -0.63 -3.42 14.62
N GLU A 127 -1.10 -2.40 13.93
CA GLU A 127 -0.22 -1.41 13.28
C GLU A 127 0.58 -0.59 14.31
N GLN A 128 -0.06 -0.17 15.40
CA GLN A 128 0.60 0.54 16.49
C GLN A 128 1.60 -0.35 17.25
N PHE A 129 1.21 -1.57 17.60
CA PHE A 129 2.09 -2.55 18.26
C PHE A 129 3.34 -2.82 17.41
N LYS A 130 3.18 -2.98 16.09
CA LYS A 130 4.32 -3.11 15.18
C LYS A 130 5.23 -1.89 15.26
N ARG A 131 4.69 -0.66 15.19
CA ARG A 131 5.48 0.58 15.30
C ARG A 131 6.26 0.66 16.61
N ASP A 132 5.62 0.39 17.74
CA ASP A 132 6.25 0.45 19.05
C ASP A 132 7.35 -0.60 19.20
N ALA A 133 7.10 -1.83 18.72
CA ALA A 133 8.11 -2.89 18.69
C ALA A 133 9.33 -2.47 17.85
N TYR A 134 9.12 -1.84 16.69
CA TYR A 134 10.23 -1.36 15.86
C TYR A 134 11.04 -0.26 16.54
N ALA A 135 10.38 0.75 17.13
CA ALA A 135 11.06 1.82 17.86
C ALA A 135 11.90 1.28 19.01
N GLN A 136 11.39 0.28 19.73
CA GLN A 136 12.16 -0.38 20.79
C GLN A 136 13.38 -1.11 20.23
N ILE A 137 13.26 -1.79 19.09
CA ILE A 137 14.43 -2.44 18.52
C ILE A 137 15.45 -1.42 18.04
N GLU A 138 15.04 -0.28 17.47
CA GLU A 138 15.92 0.85 17.08
C GLU A 138 16.77 1.32 18.26
N LYS A 139 16.14 1.54 19.41
CA LYS A 139 16.84 1.89 20.66
C LYS A 139 17.84 0.81 21.10
N ASN A 140 17.48 -0.46 20.94
CA ASN A 140 18.40 -1.56 21.27
C ASN A 140 19.62 -1.57 20.33
N ILE A 141 19.47 -1.18 19.05
CA ILE A 141 20.60 -1.07 18.09
C ILE A 141 21.60 -0.03 18.56
N GLU A 142 21.12 1.17 18.88
CA GLU A 142 21.95 2.29 19.31
C GLU A 142 22.75 1.88 20.55
N GLN A 143 22.11 1.16 21.47
CA GLN A 143 22.79 0.61 22.65
C GLN A 143 23.89 -0.39 22.30
N PHE A 144 23.72 -1.24 21.28
CA PHE A 144 24.75 -2.20 20.88
C PHE A 144 25.97 -1.53 20.24
N ALA A 145 25.79 -0.49 19.43
CA ALA A 145 26.90 0.28 18.87
C ALA A 145 27.73 0.94 19.98
N ILE A 146 27.05 1.56 20.95
CA ILE A 146 27.68 2.12 22.15
C ILE A 146 28.42 1.04 22.94
N LEU A 147 27.82 -0.15 23.07
CA LEU A 147 28.44 -1.29 23.76
C LEU A 147 29.72 -1.76 23.05
N GLY A 148 29.71 -1.81 21.71
CA GLY A 148 30.87 -2.17 20.90
C GLY A 148 32.06 -1.24 21.17
N ASP A 149 31.82 0.07 21.17
CA ASP A 149 32.84 1.06 21.51
C ASP A 149 33.33 0.91 22.98
N HIS A 150 32.41 0.66 23.90
CA HIS A 150 32.75 0.40 25.30
C HIS A 150 33.56 -0.88 25.52
N LEU A 151 33.45 -1.88 24.64
CA LEU A 151 34.26 -3.09 24.68
C LEU A 151 35.64 -2.89 24.03
N ARG A 152 35.74 -2.10 22.95
CA ARG A 152 37.03 -1.80 22.28
C ARG A 152 37.98 -0.99 23.16
N ASN A 153 37.46 -0.08 23.98
CA ASN A 153 38.26 0.76 24.90
C ASN A 153 39.13 -0.05 25.88
N PRO A 154 38.58 -0.95 26.71
CA PRO A 154 39.38 -1.79 27.60
C PRO A 154 40.27 -2.78 26.83
N LEU A 155 39.84 -3.25 25.65
CA LEU A 155 40.65 -4.12 24.80
C LEU A 155 41.93 -3.41 24.33
N THR A 156 41.81 -2.15 23.92
CA THR A 156 42.93 -1.29 23.51
C THR A 156 43.89 -1.07 24.69
N ALA A 157 43.36 -0.87 25.89
CA ALA A 157 44.17 -0.76 27.11
C ALA A 157 44.91 -2.07 27.44
N ILE A 158 44.24 -3.22 27.31
CA ILE A 158 44.86 -4.55 27.51
C ILE A 158 46.02 -4.76 26.52
N ILE A 159 45.81 -4.42 25.25
CA ILE A 159 46.84 -4.50 24.21
C ILE A 159 48.03 -3.62 24.59
N GLY A 160 47.80 -2.34 24.91
CA GLY A 160 48.87 -1.41 25.28
C GLY A 160 49.65 -1.83 26.53
N LEU A 161 48.97 -2.39 27.54
CA LEU A 161 49.63 -2.96 28.71
C LEU A 161 50.42 -4.22 28.39
N SER A 162 49.93 -5.07 27.47
CA SER A 162 50.61 -6.29 27.07
C SER A 162 51.92 -6.03 26.32
N ASP A 163 52.01 -4.91 25.59
CA ASP A 163 53.23 -4.50 24.90
C ASP A 163 54.38 -4.14 25.84
N LEU A 164 54.05 -3.80 27.09
CA LEU A 164 55.02 -3.50 28.15
C LEU A 164 55.58 -4.77 28.82
N LEU A 165 55.03 -5.96 28.53
CA LEU A 165 55.52 -7.22 29.08
C LEU A 165 56.84 -7.63 28.43
N GLU A 166 57.80 -8.05 29.26
CA GLU A 166 59.07 -8.62 28.79
C GLU A 166 58.86 -9.99 28.11
N ASP A 167 57.90 -10.79 28.60
CA ASP A 167 57.53 -12.07 27.98
C ASP A 167 56.73 -11.85 26.70
N ARG A 168 57.47 -11.74 25.58
CA ARG A 168 56.93 -11.60 24.24
C ARG A 168 55.99 -12.74 23.83
N LYS A 169 56.15 -13.94 24.40
CA LYS A 169 55.29 -15.09 24.07
C LYS A 169 53.89 -14.92 24.68
N THR A 170 53.81 -14.43 25.91
CA THR A 170 52.53 -14.13 26.57
C THR A 170 51.89 -12.87 25.98
N ALA A 171 52.67 -11.81 25.72
CA ALA A 171 52.18 -10.62 25.04
C ALA A 171 51.56 -10.96 23.66
N GLY A 172 52.23 -11.80 22.87
CA GLY A 172 51.71 -12.26 21.58
C GLY A 172 50.37 -12.99 21.69
N LYS A 173 50.17 -13.83 22.72
CA LYS A 173 48.88 -14.51 22.96
C LYS A 173 47.76 -13.54 23.33
N ILE A 174 48.06 -12.54 24.16
CA ILE A 174 47.09 -11.51 24.55
C ILE A 174 46.65 -10.71 23.32
N HIS A 175 47.61 -10.32 22.47
CA HIS A 175 47.32 -9.68 21.18
C HIS A 175 46.39 -10.53 20.31
N THR A 176 46.71 -11.81 20.11
CA THR A 176 45.86 -12.69 19.29
C THR A 176 44.43 -12.76 19.80
N LEU A 177 44.23 -12.97 21.11
CA LEU A 177 42.89 -13.02 21.71
C LEU A 177 42.17 -11.69 21.61
N ALA A 178 42.88 -10.58 21.78
CA ALA A 178 42.30 -9.26 21.69
C ALA A 178 41.85 -8.93 20.26
N THR A 179 42.65 -9.29 19.25
CA THR A 179 42.26 -9.18 17.84
C THR A 179 41.06 -10.06 17.52
N GLU A 180 41.00 -11.30 18.03
CA GLU A 180 39.84 -12.17 17.84
C GLU A 180 38.55 -11.57 18.41
N ILE A 181 38.61 -10.91 19.58
CA ILE A 181 37.47 -10.21 20.17
C ILE A 181 37.05 -9.01 19.31
N ASP A 182 38.00 -8.20 18.83
CA ASP A 182 37.69 -7.05 17.96
C ASP A 182 37.10 -7.50 16.61
N ASP A 183 37.57 -8.61 16.06
CA ASP A 183 36.99 -9.22 14.84
C ASP A 183 35.57 -9.75 15.06
N ILE A 184 35.25 -10.27 16.25
CA ILE A 184 33.88 -10.62 16.63
C ILE A 184 33.00 -9.37 16.67
N ILE A 185 33.43 -8.31 17.36
CA ILE A 185 32.69 -7.04 17.47
C ILE A 185 32.47 -6.45 16.08
N THR A 186 33.50 -6.42 15.24
CA THR A 186 33.42 -5.90 13.86
C THR A 186 32.47 -6.70 12.97
N ARG A 187 32.38 -8.02 13.13
CA ARG A 187 31.39 -8.83 12.42
C ARG A 187 29.97 -8.55 12.89
N ILE A 188 29.76 -8.34 14.20
CA ILE A 188 28.46 -7.92 14.74
C ILE A 188 28.08 -6.58 14.12
N ASP A 189 28.95 -5.58 14.16
CA ASP A 189 28.71 -4.25 13.57
C ASP A 189 28.36 -4.33 12.07
N LYS A 190 29.08 -5.15 11.29
CA LYS A 190 28.82 -5.31 9.85
C LYS A 190 27.49 -5.99 9.54
N GLY A 191 27.17 -7.09 10.22
CA GLY A 191 25.86 -7.74 10.08
C GLY A 191 24.70 -6.82 10.49
N TRP A 192 24.99 -5.88 11.38
CA TRP A 192 24.04 -4.87 11.84
C TRP A 192 23.81 -3.73 10.85
N ILE A 193 24.84 -3.21 10.17
CA ILE A 193 24.69 -2.17 9.12
C ILE A 193 23.84 -2.69 7.94
N GLU A 194 24.00 -3.96 7.56
CA GLU A 194 23.15 -4.60 6.55
C GLU A 194 21.69 -4.64 7.02
N SER A 195 21.46 -4.92 8.31
CA SER A 195 20.14 -4.92 8.94
C SER A 195 19.54 -3.50 9.06
N GLU A 196 20.36 -2.46 9.25
CA GLU A 196 19.94 -1.06 9.35
C GLU A 196 19.41 -0.52 8.01
N LYS A 197 20.05 -0.87 6.88
CA LYS A 197 19.55 -0.53 5.55
C LYS A 197 18.17 -1.12 5.32
N VAL A 198 18.03 -2.43 5.55
CA VAL A 198 16.75 -3.16 5.47
C VAL A 198 15.70 -2.52 6.39
N ARG A 199 16.08 -2.15 7.61
CA ARG A 199 15.21 -1.45 8.56
C ARG A 199 14.77 -0.07 8.12
N THR A 200 15.64 0.73 7.52
CA THR A 200 15.29 2.08 7.05
C THR A 200 14.22 2.01 5.95
N ILE A 201 14.27 0.96 5.12
CA ILE A 201 13.25 0.69 4.11
C ILE A 201 11.97 0.19 4.76
N ILE A 202 12.06 -0.72 5.74
CA ILE A 202 10.91 -1.16 6.55
C ILE A 202 10.26 0.04 7.23
N ARG A 203 11.04 0.98 7.77
CA ARG A 203 10.53 2.22 8.38
C ARG A 203 9.82 3.09 7.34
N LYS A 204 10.42 3.32 6.16
CA LYS A 204 9.72 3.98 5.03
C LYS A 204 8.47 3.22 4.57
N TYR A 205 8.46 1.90 4.71
CA TYR A 205 7.33 1.04 4.36
C TYR A 205 6.19 1.17 5.40
N TYR A 206 6.50 1.33 6.69
CA TYR A 206 5.51 1.39 7.78
C TYR A 206 5.08 2.81 8.18
N ASP A 207 5.93 3.83 8.04
CA ASP A 207 5.55 5.24 8.29
C ASP A 207 4.49 5.73 7.30
N ILE A 208 4.43 5.13 6.11
CA ILE A 208 3.54 5.52 5.01
C ILE A 208 2.35 4.54 4.85
N GLY A 209 2.30 3.45 5.63
CA GLY A 209 1.27 2.41 5.54
C GLY A 209 1.24 1.70 4.17
N ALA A 210 0.15 1.00 3.84
CA ALA A 210 -0.02 0.34 2.53
C ALA A 210 0.08 1.31 1.32
N ALA A 211 -0.04 2.61 1.54
CA ALA A 211 0.21 3.64 0.53
C ALA A 211 1.72 3.76 0.19
N GLY A 212 2.61 3.48 1.14
CA GLY A 212 4.06 3.54 0.98
C GLY A 212 4.62 2.52 0.01
N THR A 213 4.09 1.29 0.01
CA THR A 213 4.54 0.26 -0.94
C THR A 213 4.19 0.65 -2.38
N ARG A 214 3.02 1.26 -2.59
CA ARG A 214 2.61 1.76 -3.91
C ARG A 214 3.53 2.86 -4.40
N GLU A 215 3.92 3.78 -3.51
CA GLU A 215 4.88 4.82 -3.84
C GLU A 215 6.26 4.26 -4.19
N LEU A 216 6.76 3.27 -3.44
CA LEU A 216 8.04 2.61 -3.73
C LEU A 216 8.03 1.92 -5.10
N VAL A 217 6.96 1.19 -5.43
CA VAL A 217 6.81 0.56 -6.73
C VAL A 217 6.72 1.60 -7.85
N ALA A 218 5.89 2.64 -7.68
CA ALA A 218 5.75 3.73 -8.64
C ALA A 218 7.07 4.46 -8.89
N ARG A 219 7.84 4.69 -7.82
CA ARG A 219 9.17 5.29 -7.88
C ARG A 219 10.15 4.41 -8.64
N ALA A 220 10.18 3.11 -8.37
CA ALA A 220 11.08 2.17 -9.07
C ALA A 220 10.84 2.16 -10.59
N ILE A 221 9.56 2.15 -10.98
CA ILE A 221 9.16 2.21 -12.39
C ILE A 221 9.56 3.56 -13.01
N HIS A 222 9.34 4.67 -12.30
CA HIS A 222 9.72 6.00 -12.77
C HIS A 222 11.23 6.15 -12.95
N GLU A 223 12.02 5.64 -12.00
CA GLU A 223 13.48 5.62 -12.10
C GLU A 223 13.95 4.78 -13.29
N HIS A 224 13.34 3.61 -13.53
CA HIS A 224 13.63 2.81 -14.72
C HIS A 224 13.23 3.51 -16.03
N TYR A 225 12.10 4.21 -16.05
CA TYR A 225 11.68 5.04 -17.18
C TYR A 225 12.73 6.14 -17.48
N LEU A 226 13.21 6.85 -16.46
CA LEU A 226 14.26 7.87 -16.64
C LEU A 226 15.56 7.30 -17.19
N GLU A 227 15.96 6.10 -16.75
CA GLU A 227 17.14 5.41 -17.29
C GLU A 227 16.97 5.07 -18.77
N ASN A 228 15.81 4.54 -19.17
CA ASN A 228 15.53 4.20 -20.56
C ASN A 228 15.45 5.44 -21.47
N GLU A 229 14.85 6.54 -21.00
CA GLU A 229 14.70 7.78 -21.78
C GLU A 229 15.99 8.62 -21.86
N LYS A 230 16.87 8.56 -20.85
CA LYS A 230 18.21 9.18 -20.94
C LYS A 230 19.03 8.60 -22.08
N ASN A 231 18.85 7.31 -22.36
CA ASN A 231 19.50 6.65 -23.50
C ASN A 231 18.90 7.03 -24.85
N ALA A 232 17.72 7.68 -24.86
CA ALA A 232 16.97 8.10 -26.05
C ALA A 232 17.05 9.62 -26.35
N SER A 233 17.93 10.36 -25.67
CA SER A 233 18.20 11.80 -25.89
C SER A 233 17.02 12.78 -25.63
N GLN A 234 16.04 12.42 -24.78
CA GLN A 234 14.99 13.36 -24.34
C GLN A 234 15.46 14.30 -23.21
N THR A 235 14.96 15.55 -23.19
CA THR A 235 15.36 16.61 -22.23
C THR A 235 14.17 17.15 -21.42
N MET A 236 14.45 17.81 -20.28
CA MET A 236 13.40 18.46 -19.46
C MET A 236 12.58 19.52 -20.23
N GLU A 237 13.14 20.12 -21.27
CA GLU A 237 12.47 21.12 -22.11
C GLU A 237 11.36 20.51 -22.98
N THR A 238 11.46 19.22 -23.28
CA THR A 238 10.51 18.50 -24.16
C THR A 238 9.54 17.60 -23.38
N ASN A 239 9.90 17.19 -22.16
CA ASN A 239 9.05 16.34 -21.32
C ASN A 239 9.17 16.68 -19.83
N THR A 240 8.08 17.22 -19.25
CA THR A 240 7.99 17.62 -17.83
C THR A 240 8.14 16.47 -16.82
N SER A 241 8.10 15.21 -17.28
CA SER A 241 8.30 14.03 -16.43
C SER A 241 9.77 13.61 -16.31
N MET A 242 10.69 14.25 -17.03
CA MET A 242 12.13 13.96 -17.04
C MET A 242 12.87 14.56 -15.83
N VAL A 243 12.30 14.40 -14.64
CA VAL A 243 12.86 14.88 -13.37
C VAL A 243 12.95 13.75 -12.34
N PRO A 244 13.89 13.83 -11.38
CA PRO A 244 13.94 12.89 -10.26
C PRO A 244 12.59 12.82 -9.52
N TRP A 245 12.28 11.66 -8.94
CA TRP A 245 11.00 11.43 -8.24
C TRP A 245 10.63 12.56 -7.28
N ASN A 246 11.58 13.07 -6.50
CA ASN A 246 11.33 14.11 -5.51
C ASN A 246 10.81 15.42 -6.12
N GLU A 247 11.24 15.73 -7.34
CA GLU A 247 10.90 16.95 -8.09
C GLU A 247 9.66 16.76 -8.99
N LEU A 248 9.15 15.52 -9.10
CA LEU A 248 7.97 15.23 -9.92
C LEU A 248 6.72 15.92 -9.31
N PRO A 249 5.89 16.61 -10.11
CA PRO A 249 4.65 17.22 -9.64
C PRO A 249 3.71 16.21 -8.97
N ASN A 250 3.07 16.59 -7.85
CA ASN A 250 2.19 15.69 -7.08
C ASN A 250 1.11 15.02 -7.93
N ARG A 251 0.50 15.74 -8.88
CA ARG A 251 -0.49 15.15 -9.82
C ARG A 251 0.05 13.95 -10.61
N LEU A 252 1.33 13.98 -10.98
CA LEU A 252 1.99 12.92 -11.74
C LEU A 252 2.45 11.80 -10.80
N LYS A 253 2.93 12.13 -9.59
CA LYS A 253 3.17 11.13 -8.52
C LYS A 253 1.90 10.32 -8.23
N ASP A 254 0.78 10.98 -7.98
CA ASP A 254 -0.51 10.33 -7.70
C ASP A 254 -0.97 9.47 -8.87
N SER A 255 -0.72 9.92 -10.10
CA SER A 255 -1.00 9.13 -11.31
C SER A 255 -0.13 7.88 -11.38
N ASN A 256 1.16 7.99 -11.11
CA ASN A 256 2.11 6.87 -11.14
C ASN A 256 1.81 5.87 -10.01
N VAL A 257 1.44 6.36 -8.82
CA VAL A 257 1.02 5.54 -7.68
C VAL A 257 -0.25 4.75 -8.01
N ARG A 258 -1.25 5.37 -8.65
CA ARG A 258 -2.45 4.67 -9.13
C ARG A 258 -2.12 3.64 -10.21
N GLN A 259 -1.19 3.93 -11.11
CA GLN A 259 -0.78 2.98 -12.14
C GLN A 259 -0.05 1.77 -11.54
N ALA A 260 0.75 1.96 -10.49
CA ALA A 260 1.46 0.87 -9.81
C ALA A 260 0.51 -0.20 -9.25
N GLU A 261 -0.74 0.13 -8.89
CA GLU A 261 -1.72 -0.84 -8.39
C GLU A 261 -2.01 -2.00 -9.37
N ASN A 262 -1.87 -1.75 -10.68
CA ASN A 262 -2.13 -2.76 -11.69
C ASN A 262 -1.12 -3.91 -11.63
N ILE A 263 0.09 -3.67 -11.10
CA ILE A 263 1.11 -4.70 -10.92
C ILE A 263 0.63 -5.77 -9.93
N TRP A 264 0.01 -5.38 -8.81
CA TRP A 264 -0.54 -6.36 -7.87
C TRP A 264 -1.68 -7.18 -8.49
N LYS A 265 -2.56 -6.55 -9.28
CA LYS A 265 -3.65 -7.26 -9.97
C LYS A 265 -3.11 -8.32 -10.92
N MET A 266 -2.07 -7.98 -11.68
CA MET A 266 -1.34 -8.89 -12.56
C MET A 266 -0.69 -10.03 -11.79
N LEU A 267 0.11 -9.72 -10.76
CA LEU A 267 0.82 -10.73 -9.97
C LEU A 267 -0.13 -11.68 -9.23
N HIS A 268 -1.24 -11.19 -8.68
CA HIS A 268 -2.23 -12.05 -8.03
C HIS A 268 -2.85 -13.08 -9.00
N ARG A 269 -2.88 -12.78 -10.30
CA ARG A 269 -3.38 -13.70 -11.33
C ARG A 269 -2.49 -14.92 -11.56
N ILE A 270 -1.22 -14.81 -11.18
CA ILE A 270 -0.23 -15.90 -11.22
C ILE A 270 0.18 -16.35 -9.80
N HIS A 271 -0.68 -16.12 -8.81
CA HIS A 271 -0.43 -16.48 -7.41
C HIS A 271 0.89 -15.92 -6.87
N CYS A 272 1.18 -14.66 -7.21
CA CYS A 272 2.35 -13.95 -6.75
C CYS A 272 1.96 -12.63 -6.06
N THR A 273 2.79 -12.16 -5.14
CA THR A 273 2.67 -10.84 -4.52
C THR A 273 4.05 -10.18 -4.38
N ILE A 274 4.05 -8.92 -3.97
CA ILE A 274 5.28 -8.16 -3.69
C ILE A 274 5.55 -8.20 -2.20
N ALA A 275 6.77 -8.62 -1.83
CA ALA A 275 7.27 -8.63 -0.47
C ALA A 275 8.54 -7.78 -0.36
N LEU A 276 8.96 -7.48 0.87
CA LEU A 276 10.25 -6.86 1.13
C LEU A 276 11.37 -7.89 0.92
N SER A 277 12.46 -7.43 0.31
CA SER A 277 13.69 -8.21 0.15
C SER A 277 14.62 -7.96 1.35
N SER A 278 15.23 -9.03 1.87
CA SER A 278 16.13 -8.97 3.04
C SER A 278 17.59 -8.61 2.71
N GLY A 279 17.94 -8.35 1.44
CA GLY A 279 19.26 -7.86 1.04
C GLY A 279 19.80 -8.43 -0.26
N ASP A 280 20.99 -7.94 -0.66
CA ASP A 280 21.60 -8.01 -2.01
C ASP A 280 22.00 -9.43 -2.52
N LYS A 281 21.58 -10.52 -1.86
CA LYS A 281 21.99 -11.90 -2.21
C LYS A 281 20.85 -12.83 -2.64
N GLU A 282 19.62 -12.34 -2.74
CA GLU A 282 18.52 -13.16 -3.25
C GLU A 282 18.52 -13.19 -4.78
N PRO A 283 18.39 -14.37 -5.42
CA PRO A 283 18.24 -14.44 -6.86
C PRO A 283 16.94 -13.73 -7.29
N LEU A 284 16.99 -13.01 -8.41
CA LEU A 284 15.81 -12.37 -8.96
C LEU A 284 14.73 -13.40 -9.27
N PHE A 285 13.48 -13.03 -9.00
CA PHE A 285 12.34 -13.84 -9.38
C PHE A 285 12.31 -14.03 -10.90
N VAL A 286 12.10 -15.26 -11.36
CA VAL A 286 12.00 -15.60 -12.79
C VAL A 286 10.59 -16.10 -13.08
N PHE A 287 9.89 -15.38 -13.95
CA PHE A 287 8.61 -15.82 -14.49
C PHE A 287 8.81 -16.97 -15.47
N SER A 288 7.89 -17.94 -15.46
CA SER A 288 7.78 -18.94 -16.52
C SER A 288 7.31 -18.30 -17.83
N GLY A 289 7.55 -18.97 -18.96
CA GLY A 289 7.13 -18.46 -20.27
C GLY A 289 5.63 -18.16 -20.35
N ASN A 290 4.80 -19.05 -19.78
CA ASN A 290 3.34 -18.87 -19.77
C ASN A 290 2.92 -17.68 -18.89
N GLU A 291 3.59 -17.46 -17.76
CA GLU A 291 3.32 -16.30 -16.91
C GLU A 291 3.70 -15.00 -17.63
N VAL A 292 4.84 -14.98 -18.34
CA VAL A 292 5.23 -13.80 -19.13
C VAL A 292 4.20 -13.49 -20.21
N GLU A 293 3.70 -14.49 -20.94
CA GLU A 293 2.66 -14.26 -21.95
C GLU A 293 1.36 -13.71 -21.34
N LEU A 294 0.87 -14.35 -20.26
CA LEU A 294 -0.36 -13.93 -19.60
C LEU A 294 -0.26 -12.51 -19.06
N LEU A 295 0.83 -12.17 -18.38
CA LEU A 295 1.03 -10.84 -17.81
C LEU A 295 1.20 -9.77 -18.90
N ALA A 296 1.89 -10.10 -19.99
CA ALA A 296 2.07 -9.17 -21.11
C ALA A 296 0.75 -8.89 -21.83
N GLU A 297 -0.08 -9.92 -22.04
CA GLU A 297 -1.43 -9.76 -22.60
C GLU A 297 -2.32 -8.88 -21.71
N MET A 298 -2.32 -9.12 -20.38
CA MET A 298 -3.08 -8.31 -19.43
C MET A 298 -2.67 -6.82 -19.44
N GLU A 299 -1.37 -6.54 -19.52
CA GLU A 299 -0.89 -5.15 -19.58
C GLU A 299 -1.25 -4.48 -20.92
N HIS A 300 -1.18 -5.23 -22.02
CA HIS A 300 -1.59 -4.74 -23.34
C HIS A 300 -3.09 -4.41 -23.39
N GLU A 301 -3.95 -5.32 -22.94
CA GLU A 301 -5.40 -5.09 -22.88
C GLU A 301 -5.75 -3.86 -22.05
N ARG A 302 -5.10 -3.72 -20.88
CA ARG A 302 -5.25 -2.54 -20.02
C ARG A 302 -4.86 -1.25 -20.75
N TRP A 303 -3.74 -1.26 -21.48
CA TRP A 303 -3.27 -0.11 -22.25
C TRP A 303 -4.24 0.24 -23.38
N VAL A 304 -4.76 -0.75 -24.11
CA VAL A 304 -5.77 -0.57 -25.17
C VAL A 304 -7.02 0.07 -24.59
N ASP A 305 -7.56 -0.47 -23.50
CA ASP A 305 -8.74 0.05 -22.81
C ASP A 305 -8.57 1.52 -22.40
N GLU A 306 -7.40 1.87 -21.85
CA GLU A 306 -7.09 3.24 -21.44
C GLU A 306 -7.04 4.19 -22.65
N ARG A 307 -6.45 3.74 -23.76
CA ARG A 307 -6.35 4.52 -25.00
C ARG A 307 -7.71 4.72 -25.65
N VAL A 308 -8.51 3.66 -25.78
CA VAL A 308 -9.86 3.73 -26.34
C VAL A 308 -10.74 4.69 -25.52
N LYS A 309 -10.70 4.62 -24.18
CA LYS A 309 -11.42 5.58 -23.30
C LYS A 309 -10.99 7.04 -23.51
N LYS A 310 -9.75 7.28 -23.96
CA LYS A 310 -9.21 8.61 -24.30
C LYS A 310 -9.49 9.02 -25.75
N GLY A 311 -10.28 8.23 -26.48
CA GLY A 311 -10.69 8.48 -27.87
C GLY A 311 -9.65 8.09 -28.91
N TRP A 312 -8.73 7.18 -28.58
CA TRP A 312 -7.81 6.64 -29.57
C TRP A 312 -8.47 5.57 -30.42
N VAL A 313 -8.07 5.51 -31.70
CA VAL A 313 -8.64 4.59 -32.70
C VAL A 313 -7.55 3.85 -33.46
N TYR A 314 -7.88 2.67 -33.95
CA TYR A 314 -7.06 1.92 -34.88
C TYR A 314 -7.45 2.28 -36.33
N VAL A 315 -6.69 3.19 -36.96
CA VAL A 315 -6.90 3.59 -38.37
C VAL A 315 -5.54 3.80 -39.05
N GLY A 316 -4.93 2.72 -39.55
CA GLY A 316 -3.67 2.82 -40.31
C GLY A 316 -2.44 3.07 -39.45
N ASN A 317 -1.52 3.91 -39.95
CA ASN A 317 -0.26 4.20 -39.26
C ASN A 317 -0.45 5.12 -38.06
N ARG A 318 0.40 4.97 -37.04
CA ARG A 318 0.38 5.79 -35.83
C ARG A 318 0.45 7.29 -36.15
N ASP A 319 -0.53 8.05 -35.64
CA ASP A 319 -0.60 9.51 -35.69
C ASP A 319 -1.11 10.00 -34.32
N ASP A 320 -0.19 10.49 -33.50
CA ASP A 320 -0.50 10.92 -32.14
C ASP A 320 -1.38 12.19 -32.09
N MET A 321 -1.34 13.04 -33.12
CA MET A 321 -2.17 14.25 -33.23
C MET A 321 -3.63 13.90 -33.49
N GLN A 322 -3.87 12.87 -34.29
CA GLN A 322 -5.20 12.34 -34.60
C GLN A 322 -5.66 11.23 -33.64
N LYS A 323 -4.84 10.91 -32.62
CA LYS A 323 -5.06 9.80 -31.68
C LYS A 323 -5.20 8.43 -32.37
N ILE A 324 -4.35 8.17 -33.35
CA ILE A 324 -4.29 6.91 -34.07
C ILE A 324 -3.08 6.12 -33.56
N HIS A 325 -3.28 4.84 -33.21
CA HIS A 325 -2.15 3.97 -32.85
C HIS A 325 -2.32 2.56 -33.44
N ASP A 326 -1.24 2.06 -34.03
CA ASP A 326 -1.11 0.77 -34.72
C ASP A 326 -1.21 -0.47 -33.81
N CYS A 327 -1.11 -0.30 -32.48
CA CYS A 327 -1.19 -1.38 -31.50
C CYS A 327 -2.57 -1.51 -30.85
N ILE A 328 -3.58 -0.73 -31.27
CA ILE A 328 -4.96 -0.86 -30.76
C ILE A 328 -5.64 -2.04 -31.46
N LEU A 329 -5.15 -3.23 -31.16
CA LEU A 329 -5.57 -4.51 -31.71
C LEU A 329 -5.64 -5.56 -30.60
N PRO A 330 -6.45 -6.63 -30.76
CA PRO A 330 -6.38 -7.81 -29.90
C PRO A 330 -4.96 -8.37 -29.82
N TRP A 331 -4.57 -8.90 -28.66
CA TRP A 331 -3.22 -9.43 -28.42
C TRP A 331 -2.79 -10.48 -29.45
N ALA A 332 -3.73 -11.33 -29.89
CA ALA A 332 -3.50 -12.36 -30.89
C ALA A 332 -3.12 -11.81 -32.28
N ASP A 333 -3.54 -10.58 -32.60
CA ASP A 333 -3.36 -9.95 -33.91
C ASP A 333 -2.08 -9.08 -33.98
N LEU A 334 -1.38 -8.90 -32.86
CA LEU A 334 -0.12 -8.16 -32.82
C LEU A 334 1.02 -8.95 -33.46
N SER A 335 1.93 -8.22 -34.11
CA SER A 335 3.22 -8.79 -34.52
C SER A 335 4.03 -9.24 -33.31
N ASP A 336 4.89 -10.24 -33.50
CA ASP A 336 5.74 -10.75 -32.42
C ASP A 336 6.69 -9.65 -31.88
N THR A 337 7.18 -8.77 -32.76
CA THR A 337 7.98 -7.60 -32.39
C THR A 337 7.24 -6.63 -31.47
N GLN A 338 5.94 -6.41 -31.69
CA GLN A 338 5.12 -5.56 -30.81
C GLN A 338 4.92 -6.24 -29.46
N ARG A 339 4.50 -7.52 -29.43
CA ARG A 339 4.33 -8.29 -28.18
C ARG A 339 5.62 -8.42 -27.36
N MET A 340 6.78 -8.46 -28.03
CA MET A 340 8.07 -8.56 -27.36
C MET A 340 8.34 -7.37 -26.43
N LYS A 341 7.78 -6.18 -26.70
CA LYS A 341 7.93 -5.01 -25.84
C LYS A 341 7.27 -5.23 -24.48
N ASP A 342 6.02 -5.68 -24.47
CA ASP A 342 5.28 -5.98 -23.25
C ASP A 342 5.90 -7.15 -22.48
N ARG A 343 6.33 -8.21 -23.18
CA ARG A 343 7.06 -9.34 -22.57
C ARG A 343 8.35 -8.88 -21.89
N ASN A 344 9.10 -7.98 -22.52
CA ASN A 344 10.34 -7.45 -21.96
C ASN A 344 10.06 -6.55 -20.73
N ALA A 345 8.99 -5.77 -20.75
CA ALA A 345 8.56 -4.99 -19.59
C ALA A 345 8.24 -5.91 -18.39
N VAL A 346 7.50 -7.00 -18.61
CA VAL A 346 7.22 -8.01 -17.57
C VAL A 346 8.51 -8.65 -17.05
N ARG A 347 9.44 -9.04 -17.94
CA ARG A 347 10.73 -9.65 -17.54
C ARG A 347 11.63 -8.70 -16.76
N ALA A 348 11.53 -7.39 -17.00
CA ALA A 348 12.33 -6.39 -16.29
C ALA A 348 11.81 -6.12 -14.87
N LEU A 349 10.52 -6.39 -14.61
CA LEU A 349 9.85 -6.06 -13.36
C LEU A 349 10.58 -6.55 -12.09
N PRO A 350 11.08 -7.80 -11.99
CA PRO A 350 11.80 -8.27 -10.80
C PRO A 350 13.06 -7.45 -10.52
N ALA A 351 13.82 -7.09 -11.56
CA ALA A 351 15.02 -6.27 -11.44
C ALA A 351 14.70 -4.82 -11.03
N ILE A 352 13.60 -4.27 -11.55
CA ILE A 352 13.11 -2.93 -11.19
C ILE A 352 12.75 -2.88 -9.70
N LEU A 353 11.96 -3.86 -9.23
CA LEU A 353 11.54 -3.95 -7.84
C LEU A 353 12.73 -4.13 -6.88
N ALA A 354 13.74 -4.90 -7.29
CA ALA A 354 14.93 -5.13 -6.47
C ALA A 354 15.69 -3.82 -6.14
N LYS A 355 15.66 -2.82 -7.03
CA LYS A 355 16.29 -1.50 -6.77
C LYS A 355 15.69 -0.75 -5.58
N VAL A 356 14.42 -1.02 -5.27
CA VAL A 356 13.70 -0.46 -4.12
C VAL A 356 13.47 -1.52 -3.04
N TYR A 357 14.31 -2.56 -3.02
CA TYR A 357 14.31 -3.62 -2.01
C TYR A 357 12.98 -4.36 -1.90
N LEU A 358 12.29 -4.46 -3.03
CA LEU A 358 11.08 -5.26 -3.19
C LEU A 358 11.42 -6.52 -4.00
N LYS A 359 10.73 -7.61 -3.69
CA LYS A 359 10.84 -8.88 -4.42
C LYS A 359 9.46 -9.44 -4.70
N ILE A 360 9.39 -10.27 -5.74
CA ILE A 360 8.18 -11.03 -6.06
C ILE A 360 8.26 -12.38 -5.37
N VAL A 361 7.18 -12.80 -4.73
CA VAL A 361 7.06 -14.10 -4.03
C VAL A 361 5.78 -14.80 -4.46
N ARG A 362 5.81 -16.13 -4.52
CA ARG A 362 4.60 -16.95 -4.74
C ARG A 362 3.81 -17.08 -3.43
N VAL A 363 2.49 -17.06 -3.51
CA VAL A 363 1.55 -17.11 -2.37
C VAL A 363 0.45 -18.13 -2.55
#